data_AF-A0A4D6KN15-F1
#
_entry.id   AF-A0A4D6KN15-F1
#
_cell.length_a   1.000
_cell.length_b   1.000
_cell.length_c   1.000
_cell.angle_alpha   90.00
_cell.angle_beta   90.00
_cell.angle_gamma   90.00
#
_symmetry.space_group_name_H-M   'P 1'
#
loop_
_entity.id
_entity.type
_entity.pdbx_description
1 polymer ?
#
loop_
_entity_poly.entity_id
_entity_poly.type
_entity_poly.pdbx_seq_one_letter_code
_entity_poly.pdbx_strand_id
1 'polypeptide(L)'
;MAPNKWISSTKSLQRPLRLMDQCKSVMVTISHPSGQPNIHIYVHDMEVLSLEDKQIILAQVSRMLRLTDEDEKMVTEFQELYSHAKKEGFGRIFRSPSIFEDSVKSLLLCHTTWQRTLDMAKSLCELQLLFTRSTRKKPLGKTNLQNNEIENFPNSKEVLEIGETNMKKHGFTLYRSSIGCVGDKVLIKVKDAEKSEEWAGPNDPTPLLTLVSKLGLNVHHRKQEQFSFIHQ
;
A
#
# COMPACT_ATOMS: atom_id res chain seq x y z
N MET A 1 7.28 9.84 -2.76
CA MET A 1 8.12 9.24 -1.68
C MET A 1 8.27 7.75 -1.95
N ALA A 2 9.45 7.19 -1.66
CA ALA A 2 9.67 5.75 -1.71
C ALA A 2 8.57 4.98 -0.92
N PRO A 3 8.22 3.75 -1.34
CA PRO A 3 8.78 2.99 -2.48
C PRO A 3 8.07 3.29 -3.82
N ASN A 4 7.22 4.32 -3.88
CA ASN A 4 6.46 4.65 -5.09
C ASN A 4 7.37 5.12 -6.23
N LYS A 5 7.24 4.52 -7.40
CA LYS A 5 7.89 4.91 -8.65
C LYS A 5 6.84 5.24 -9.71
N TRP A 6 6.70 6.53 -10.03
CA TRP A 6 5.87 6.96 -11.15
C TRP A 6 6.63 6.77 -12.46
N ILE A 7 6.02 6.08 -13.41
CA ILE A 7 6.55 5.90 -14.77
C ILE A 7 5.75 6.78 -15.71
N SER A 8 6.36 7.89 -16.14
CA SER A 8 5.69 8.90 -16.96
C SER A 8 5.32 8.40 -18.36
N SER A 9 6.17 7.56 -18.98
CA SER A 9 5.96 7.05 -20.34
C SER A 9 4.72 6.16 -20.46
N THR A 10 4.42 5.38 -19.43
CA THR A 10 3.27 4.46 -19.39
C THR A 10 2.13 4.97 -18.51
N LYS A 11 2.27 6.15 -17.89
CA LYS A 11 1.35 6.73 -16.91
C LYS A 11 0.94 5.71 -15.83
N SER A 12 1.93 5.02 -15.27
CA SER A 12 1.70 3.93 -14.32
C SER A 12 2.50 4.12 -13.04
N LEU A 13 1.90 3.73 -11.92
CA LEU A 13 2.56 3.67 -10.62
C LEU A 13 3.10 2.27 -10.38
N GLN A 14 4.41 2.16 -10.13
CA GLN A 14 5.03 0.94 -9.63
C GLN A 14 5.33 1.06 -8.15
N ARG A 15 5.03 0.01 -7.39
CA ARG A 15 5.48 -0.14 -6.01
C ARG A 15 5.36 -1.61 -5.56
N PRO A 16 6.05 -1.99 -4.48
CA PRO A 16 5.70 -3.21 -3.77
C PRO A 16 4.40 -3.05 -2.99
N LEU A 17 3.62 -4.13 -2.94
CA LEU A 17 2.51 -4.32 -2.02
C LEU A 17 2.71 -5.60 -1.21
N ARG A 18 2.22 -5.60 0.04
CA ARG A 18 2.31 -6.77 0.91
C ARG A 18 1.24 -7.80 0.56
N LEU A 19 1.60 -9.07 0.70
CA LEU A 19 0.67 -10.19 0.63
C LEU A 19 -0.04 -10.38 1.99
N MET A 20 -1.00 -11.31 2.04
CA MET A 20 -1.79 -11.57 3.25
C MET A 20 -0.92 -11.91 4.46
N ASP A 21 0.20 -12.61 4.26
CA ASP A 21 1.13 -12.98 5.33
C ASP A 21 1.89 -11.79 5.94
N GLN A 22 1.79 -10.59 5.35
CA GLN A 22 2.47 -9.34 5.72
C GLN A 22 4.02 -9.40 5.70
N CYS A 23 4.59 -10.55 5.36
CA CYS A 23 6.03 -10.82 5.32
C CYS A 23 6.57 -10.77 3.89
N LYS A 24 5.76 -11.22 2.92
CA LYS A 24 6.10 -11.19 1.51
C LYS A 24 5.53 -9.94 0.86
N SER A 25 6.28 -9.43 -0.10
CA SER A 25 5.85 -8.34 -0.96
C SER A 25 5.98 -8.76 -2.41
N VAL A 26 5.08 -8.25 -3.24
CA VAL A 26 5.09 -8.40 -4.70
C VAL A 26 5.18 -7.04 -5.34
N MET A 27 5.92 -6.94 -6.44
CA MET A 27 5.95 -5.71 -7.22
C MET A 27 4.64 -5.63 -8.01
N VAL A 28 3.97 -4.47 -7.95
CA VAL A 28 2.77 -4.21 -8.72
C VAL A 28 2.95 -3.00 -9.63
N THR A 29 2.27 -3.01 -10.77
CA THR A 29 2.07 -1.84 -11.63
C THR A 29 0.59 -1.52 -11.68
N ILE A 30 0.25 -0.29 -11.31
CA ILE A 30 -1.10 0.24 -11.31
C ILE A 30 -1.20 1.25 -12.45
N SER A 31 -2.14 1.07 -13.35
CA SER A 31 -2.36 1.97 -14.48
C SER A 31 -3.85 2.15 -14.75
N HIS A 32 -4.19 3.26 -15.41
CA HIS A 32 -5.54 3.53 -15.89
C HIS A 32 -5.46 3.76 -17.40
N PRO A 33 -5.74 2.72 -18.21
CA PRO A 33 -5.73 2.86 -19.66
C PRO A 33 -6.73 3.92 -20.13
N SER A 34 -6.32 4.73 -21.10
CA SER A 34 -7.18 5.78 -21.64
C SER A 34 -8.44 5.19 -22.27
N GLY A 35 -9.60 5.76 -21.94
CA GLY A 35 -10.90 5.33 -22.48
C GLY A 35 -11.51 4.11 -21.82
N GLN A 36 -10.91 3.59 -20.74
CA GLN A 36 -11.48 2.48 -19.96
C GLN A 36 -11.93 2.97 -18.59
N PRO A 37 -13.07 2.49 -18.05
CA PRO A 37 -13.49 2.86 -16.71
C PRO A 37 -12.67 2.19 -15.60
N ASN A 38 -11.84 1.20 -15.96
CA ASN A 38 -11.25 0.25 -15.03
C ASN A 38 -9.78 0.60 -14.75
N ILE A 39 -9.38 0.47 -13.49
CA ILE A 39 -7.97 0.49 -13.09
C ILE A 39 -7.37 -0.90 -13.27
N HIS A 40 -6.19 -0.97 -13.88
CA HIS A 40 -5.46 -2.20 -14.11
C HIS A 40 -4.37 -2.35 -13.06
N ILE A 41 -4.31 -3.54 -12.44
CA ILE A 41 -3.29 -3.92 -11.47
C ILE A 41 -2.57 -5.14 -12.02
N TYR A 42 -1.31 -4.96 -12.40
CA TYR A 42 -0.44 -6.03 -12.87
C TYR A 42 0.51 -6.44 -11.75
N VAL A 43 0.50 -7.71 -11.38
CA VAL A 43 1.40 -8.29 -10.37
C VAL A 43 2.55 -8.99 -11.09
N HIS A 44 3.78 -8.62 -10.74
CA HIS A 44 4.99 -9.15 -11.38
C HIS A 44 5.47 -10.42 -10.70
N ASP A 45 6.21 -11.24 -11.45
CA ASP A 45 6.94 -12.42 -10.97
C ASP A 45 6.08 -13.45 -10.21
N MET A 46 4.77 -13.50 -10.50
CA MET A 46 3.84 -14.48 -9.94
C MET A 46 2.91 -15.05 -11.01
N GLU A 47 2.85 -16.39 -11.10
CA GLU A 47 1.92 -17.07 -12.01
C GLU A 47 0.51 -17.21 -11.41
N VAL A 48 0.41 -17.42 -10.10
CA VAL A 48 -0.87 -17.63 -9.41
C VAL A 48 -0.87 -16.88 -8.08
N LEU A 49 -1.90 -16.06 -7.87
CA LEU A 49 -2.20 -15.42 -6.59
C LEU A 49 -3.37 -16.13 -5.92
N SER A 50 -3.24 -16.37 -4.62
CA SER A 50 -4.37 -16.84 -3.79
C SER A 50 -5.50 -15.82 -3.79
N LEU A 51 -6.72 -16.25 -3.45
CA LEU A 51 -7.87 -15.36 -3.37
C LEU A 51 -7.64 -14.28 -2.30
N GLU A 52 -7.07 -14.69 -1.17
CA GLU A 52 -6.74 -13.84 -0.03
C GLU A 52 -5.69 -12.78 -0.41
N ASP A 53 -4.64 -13.17 -1.14
CA ASP A 53 -3.63 -12.22 -1.61
C ASP A 53 -4.20 -11.22 -2.62
N LYS A 54 -5.08 -11.68 -3.53
CA LYS A 54 -5.80 -10.79 -4.46
C LYS A 54 -6.61 -9.76 -3.68
N GLN A 55 -7.38 -10.19 -2.68
CA GLN A 55 -8.21 -9.30 -1.86
C GLN A 55 -7.36 -8.27 -1.12
N ILE A 56 -6.23 -8.67 -0.53
CA ILE A 56 -5.33 -7.75 0.18
C ILE A 56 -4.64 -6.76 -0.76
N ILE A 57 -4.25 -7.17 -1.96
CA ILE A 57 -3.71 -6.25 -2.99
C ILE A 57 -4.79 -5.24 -3.39
N LEU A 58 -6.02 -5.68 -3.64
CA LEU A 58 -7.14 -4.82 -3.99
C LEU A 58 -7.46 -3.82 -2.88
N ALA A 59 -7.48 -4.25 -1.61
CA ALA A 59 -7.72 -3.38 -0.46
C ALA A 59 -6.64 -2.28 -0.35
N GLN A 60 -5.36 -2.66 -0.52
CA GLN A 60 -4.25 -1.70 -0.50
C GLN A 60 -4.35 -0.68 -1.65
N VAL A 61 -4.66 -1.11 -2.88
CA VAL A 61 -4.81 -0.21 -4.04
C VAL A 61 -6.04 0.68 -3.90
N SER A 62 -7.18 0.12 -3.47
CA SER A 62 -8.41 0.87 -3.20
C SER A 62 -8.15 1.98 -2.19
N ARG A 63 -7.45 1.68 -1.09
CA ARG A 63 -7.02 2.70 -0.14
C ARG A 63 -6.12 3.76 -0.77
N MET A 64 -5.08 3.35 -1.50
CA MET A 64 -4.11 4.27 -2.08
C MET A 64 -4.76 5.29 -3.02
N LEU A 65 -5.72 4.84 -3.81
CA LEU A 65 -6.40 5.63 -4.82
C LEU A 65 -7.73 6.22 -4.35
N ARG A 66 -8.16 5.89 -3.12
CA ARG A 66 -9.42 6.33 -2.51
C ARG A 66 -10.62 5.96 -3.38
N LEU A 67 -10.87 4.66 -3.52
CA LEU A 67 -11.88 4.10 -4.45
C LEU A 67 -13.15 3.59 -3.74
N THR A 68 -13.47 4.07 -2.54
CA THR A 68 -14.75 3.71 -1.89
C THR A 68 -15.89 4.64 -2.35
N ASP A 69 -17.13 4.23 -2.10
CA ASP A 69 -18.31 5.04 -2.40
C ASP A 69 -18.31 6.36 -1.59
N GLU A 70 -17.82 6.32 -0.35
CA GLU A 70 -17.63 7.52 0.48
C GLU A 70 -16.57 8.45 -0.11
N ASP A 71 -15.50 7.89 -0.69
CA ASP A 71 -14.48 8.67 -1.38
C ASP A 71 -15.05 9.35 -2.65
N GLU A 72 -15.87 8.65 -3.43
CA GLU A 72 -16.58 9.23 -4.59
C GLU A 72 -17.48 10.39 -4.17
N LYS A 73 -18.26 10.19 -3.10
CA LYS A 73 -19.14 11.22 -2.57
C LYS A 73 -18.35 12.47 -2.15
N MET A 74 -17.25 12.30 -1.41
CA MET A 74 -16.40 13.41 -0.99
C MET A 74 -15.79 14.16 -2.18
N VAL A 75 -15.36 13.45 -3.23
CA VAL A 75 -14.82 14.08 -4.44
C VAL A 75 -15.90 14.87 -5.18
N THR A 76 -17.10 14.30 -5.29
CA THR A 76 -18.25 14.96 -5.92
C THR A 76 -18.62 16.24 -5.17
N GLU A 77 -18.79 16.17 -3.85
CA GLU A 77 -19.07 17.34 -3.00
C GLU A 77 -17.99 18.43 -3.13
N PHE A 78 -16.71 18.04 -3.14
CA PHE A 78 -15.60 18.97 -3.36
C PHE A 78 -15.68 19.65 -4.75
N GLN A 79 -15.96 18.89 -5.80
CA GLN A 79 -16.04 19.42 -7.17
C GLN A 79 -17.28 20.30 -7.40
N GLU A 80 -18.37 20.06 -6.68
CA GLU A 80 -19.55 20.93 -6.67
C GLU A 80 -19.23 22.29 -6.05
N LEU A 81 -18.47 22.31 -4.95
CA LEU A 81 -18.02 23.54 -4.29
C LEU A 81 -16.97 24.29 -5.11
N TYR A 82 -16.13 23.57 -5.86
CA TYR A 82 -15.00 24.14 -6.61
C TYR A 82 -15.07 23.75 -8.10
N SER A 83 -15.76 24.58 -8.89
CA SER A 83 -15.98 24.34 -10.33
C SER A 83 -14.72 24.13 -11.16
N HIS A 84 -13.60 24.75 -10.79
CA HIS A 84 -12.30 24.52 -11.42
C HIS A 84 -11.82 23.08 -11.21
N ALA A 85 -12.00 22.51 -10.03
CA ALA A 85 -11.65 21.12 -9.75
C ALA A 85 -12.50 20.15 -10.57
N LYS A 86 -13.79 20.45 -10.73
CA LYS A 86 -14.69 19.69 -11.62
C LYS A 86 -14.22 19.73 -13.08
N LYS A 87 -13.85 20.91 -13.58
CA LYS A 87 -13.38 21.10 -14.96
C LYS A 87 -12.09 20.33 -15.24
N GLU A 88 -11.14 20.37 -14.31
CA GLU A 88 -9.84 19.71 -14.44
C GLU A 88 -9.87 18.23 -13.99
N GLY A 89 -10.97 17.76 -13.41
CA GLY A 89 -11.15 16.37 -13.00
C GLY A 89 -10.29 15.92 -11.81
N PHE A 90 -9.90 16.83 -10.91
CA PHE A 90 -9.12 16.47 -9.71
C PHE A 90 -9.96 16.57 -8.43
N GLY A 91 -9.47 15.92 -7.36
CA GLY A 91 -10.13 15.94 -6.05
C GLY A 91 -9.68 14.79 -5.13
N ARG A 92 -9.16 13.70 -5.71
CA ARG A 92 -8.60 12.59 -4.93
C ARG A 92 -7.19 12.89 -4.46
N ILE A 93 -6.93 12.58 -3.19
CA ILE A 93 -5.60 12.64 -2.58
C ILE A 93 -5.05 11.22 -2.50
N PHE A 94 -3.83 11.04 -2.99
CA PHE A 94 -3.14 9.76 -2.94
C PHE A 94 -2.75 9.39 -1.50
N ARG A 95 -3.01 8.14 -1.09
CA ARG A 95 -2.69 7.59 0.23
C ARG A 95 -1.62 6.50 0.14
N SER A 96 -0.98 6.19 1.26
CA SER A 96 -0.18 4.98 1.39
C SER A 96 -1.10 3.74 1.54
N PRO A 97 -0.63 2.52 1.22
CA PRO A 97 -1.44 1.30 1.33
C PRO A 97 -1.80 0.90 2.76
N SER A 98 -1.23 1.56 3.77
CA SER A 98 -1.60 1.40 5.18
C SER A 98 -1.59 2.74 5.91
N ILE A 99 -2.40 2.84 6.97
CA ILE A 99 -2.38 3.99 7.89
C ILE A 99 -1.01 4.13 8.53
N PHE A 100 -0.38 3.02 8.90
CA PHE A 100 0.97 3.02 9.48
C PHE A 100 1.98 3.73 8.57
N GLU A 101 2.01 3.41 7.27
CA GLU A 101 2.93 4.05 6.32
C GLU A 101 2.64 5.56 6.22
N ASP A 102 1.37 5.99 6.20
CA ASP A 102 1.00 7.41 6.23
C ASP A 102 1.49 8.11 7.52
N SER A 103 1.31 7.49 8.69
CA SER A 103 1.74 8.04 9.97
C SER A 103 3.26 8.21 10.01
N VAL A 104 4.02 7.18 9.62
CA VAL A 104 5.48 7.27 9.60
C VAL A 104 5.94 8.33 8.61
N LYS A 105 5.39 8.37 7.39
CA LYS A 105 5.73 9.40 6.41
C LYS A 105 5.40 10.81 6.89
N SER A 106 4.31 10.98 7.64
CA SER A 106 3.95 12.27 8.27
C SER A 106 5.00 12.70 9.30
N LEU A 107 5.51 11.77 10.12
CA LEU A 107 6.59 12.05 11.06
C LEU A 107 7.91 12.41 10.36
N LEU A 108 8.19 11.79 9.22
CA LEU A 108 9.36 12.12 8.39
C LEU A 108 9.28 13.51 7.76
N LEU A 109 8.08 14.08 7.60
CA LEU A 109 7.88 15.44 7.08
C LEU A 109 8.13 16.52 8.14
N CYS A 110 7.94 16.23 9.43
CA CYS A 110 8.02 17.24 10.49
C CYS A 110 9.43 17.82 10.65
N HIS A 111 9.62 19.13 10.55
CA HIS A 111 10.91 19.82 10.82
C HIS A 111 12.09 19.38 9.92
N THR A 112 11.86 19.15 8.63
CA THR A 112 12.95 18.90 7.68
C THR A 112 12.60 19.34 6.26
N THR A 113 13.59 19.36 5.38
CA THR A 113 13.37 19.69 3.97
C THR A 113 12.75 18.51 3.24
N TRP A 114 12.03 18.79 2.16
CA TRP A 114 11.43 17.75 1.33
C TRP A 114 12.45 16.72 0.84
N GLN A 115 13.61 17.17 0.35
CA GLN A 115 14.67 16.25 -0.09
C GLN A 115 15.12 15.32 1.04
N ARG A 116 15.31 15.86 2.25
CA ARG A 116 15.70 15.03 3.40
C ARG A 116 14.61 14.03 3.78
N THR A 117 13.33 14.39 3.65
CA THR A 117 12.21 13.46 3.84
C THR A 117 12.24 12.33 2.80
N LEU A 118 12.52 12.65 1.53
CA LEU A 118 12.67 11.63 0.48
C LEU A 118 13.81 10.66 0.80
N ASP A 119 14.97 11.19 1.21
CA ASP A 119 16.14 10.39 1.54
C ASP A 119 15.86 9.46 2.74
N MET A 120 15.23 9.97 3.80
CA MET A 120 14.85 9.14 4.96
C MET A 120 13.85 8.05 4.59
N ALA A 121 12.84 8.36 3.77
CA ALA A 121 11.88 7.36 3.33
C ALA A 121 12.57 6.24 2.52
N LYS A 122 13.53 6.60 1.68
CA LYS A 122 14.36 5.63 0.95
C LYS A 122 15.22 4.80 1.92
N SER A 123 15.91 5.42 2.87
CA SER A 123 16.71 4.70 3.85
C SER A 123 15.90 3.75 4.74
N LEU A 124 14.63 4.05 5.05
CA LEU A 124 13.75 3.09 5.73
C LEU A 124 13.46 1.85 4.88
N CYS A 125 13.26 2.04 3.58
CA CYS A 125 13.01 0.95 2.65
C CYS A 125 14.28 0.09 2.47
N GLU A 126 15.46 0.72 2.35
CA GLU A 126 16.76 0.02 2.33
C GLU A 126 17.00 -0.79 3.63
N LEU A 127 16.68 -0.22 4.80
CA LEU A 127 16.75 -0.90 6.09
C LEU A 127 15.82 -2.12 6.17
N GLN A 128 14.59 -1.99 5.66
CA GLN A 128 13.62 -3.08 5.59
C GLN A 128 14.17 -4.26 4.76
N LEU A 129 14.80 -3.96 3.63
CA LEU A 129 15.43 -4.97 2.77
C LEU A 129 16.59 -5.67 3.48
N LEU A 130 17.47 -4.91 4.15
CA LEU A 130 18.60 -5.46 4.91
C LEU A 130 18.14 -6.36 6.06
N PHE A 131 17.09 -5.96 6.77
CA PHE A 131 16.48 -6.75 7.84
C PHE A 131 15.86 -8.06 7.31
N THR A 132 15.15 -8.00 6.18
CA THR A 132 14.57 -9.18 5.54
C THR A 132 15.65 -10.18 5.07
N ARG A 133 16.84 -9.69 4.70
CA ARG A 133 17.99 -10.52 4.34
C ARG A 133 18.62 -11.23 5.54
N SER A 134 18.76 -10.54 6.66
CA SER A 134 19.47 -11.07 7.83
C SER A 134 18.66 -12.14 8.58
N THR A 135 17.32 -12.07 8.52
CA THR A 135 16.43 -13.03 9.18
C THR A 135 16.23 -14.34 8.41
N ARG A 136 16.54 -14.38 7.12
CA ARG A 136 16.46 -15.60 6.31
C ARG A 136 17.65 -16.53 6.58
N LYS A 137 17.38 -17.73 7.08
CA LYS A 137 18.38 -18.83 7.11
C LYS A 137 18.74 -19.20 5.66
N LYS A 138 20.03 -19.17 5.29
CA LYS A 138 20.49 -19.63 3.97
C LYS A 138 20.01 -21.07 3.74
N PRO A 139 19.30 -21.39 2.64
CA PRO A 139 19.07 -22.77 2.28
C PRO A 139 20.42 -23.41 1.92
N LEU A 140 20.73 -24.56 2.50
CA LEU A 140 21.81 -25.43 2.01
C LEU A 140 21.35 -25.98 0.64
N GLY A 141 21.68 -25.27 -0.43
CA GLY A 141 21.36 -25.71 -1.78
C GLY A 141 21.62 -24.61 -2.79
N LYS A 142 22.66 -24.79 -3.61
CA LYS A 142 22.93 -23.94 -4.77
C LYS A 142 21.78 -24.09 -5.77
N THR A 143 20.85 -23.14 -5.78
CA THR A 143 20.04 -22.85 -6.96
C THR A 143 20.10 -21.36 -7.22
N ASN A 144 20.50 -21.04 -8.44
CA ASN A 144 20.65 -19.70 -9.01
C ASN A 144 19.27 -19.06 -9.22
N LEU A 145 18.52 -18.83 -8.13
CA LEU A 145 17.37 -17.92 -8.16
C LEU A 145 17.89 -16.55 -7.76
N GLN A 146 17.96 -15.65 -8.74
CA GLN A 146 17.80 -14.22 -8.48
C GLN A 146 16.44 -14.07 -7.81
N ASN A 147 16.38 -14.23 -6.49
CA ASN A 147 15.26 -13.71 -5.72
C ASN A 147 15.33 -12.21 -5.98
N ASN A 148 14.42 -11.69 -6.80
CA ASN A 148 14.16 -10.27 -6.92
C ASN A 148 13.69 -9.82 -5.53
N GLU A 149 14.64 -9.49 -4.66
CA GLU A 149 14.31 -9.04 -3.32
C GLU A 149 13.71 -7.63 -3.44
N ILE A 150 12.44 -7.53 -3.13
CA ILE A 150 11.67 -6.31 -3.33
C ILE A 150 11.77 -5.44 -2.08
N GLU A 151 12.38 -4.26 -2.23
CA GLU A 151 12.48 -3.23 -1.19
C GLU A 151 11.12 -2.58 -0.95
N ASN A 152 10.57 -2.67 0.27
CA ASN A 152 9.27 -2.09 0.63
C ASN A 152 9.39 -1.15 1.84
N PHE A 153 8.39 -0.28 2.03
CA PHE A 153 8.30 0.54 3.23
C PHE A 153 8.03 -0.37 4.43
N PRO A 154 8.79 -0.30 5.54
CA PRO A 154 8.65 -1.24 6.65
C PRO A 154 7.26 -1.17 7.29
N ASN A 155 6.74 -2.32 7.72
CA ASN A 155 5.53 -2.40 8.55
C ASN A 155 5.91 -2.19 10.02
N SER A 156 4.91 -2.13 10.89
CA SER A 156 5.12 -1.89 12.32
C SER A 156 6.02 -2.92 13.00
N LYS A 157 5.88 -4.21 12.67
CA LYS A 157 6.72 -5.27 13.23
C LYS A 157 8.18 -5.11 12.79
N GLU A 158 8.41 -4.88 11.50
CA GLU A 158 9.75 -4.68 10.95
C GLU A 158 10.43 -3.45 11.57
N VAL A 159 9.70 -2.34 11.73
CA VAL A 159 10.23 -1.13 12.41
C VAL A 159 10.65 -1.43 13.84
N LEU A 160 9.83 -2.16 14.61
CA LEU A 160 10.15 -2.54 15.98
C LEU A 160 11.41 -3.39 16.05
N GLU A 161 11.55 -4.36 15.14
CA GLU A 161 12.70 -5.26 15.11
C GLU A 161 13.98 -4.61 14.57
N ILE A 162 13.88 -3.69 13.60
CA ILE A 162 15.02 -2.88 13.14
C ILE A 162 15.60 -2.10 14.33
N GLY A 163 14.72 -1.54 15.17
CA GLY A 163 15.09 -0.90 16.42
C GLY A 163 15.78 0.47 16.26
N GLU A 164 15.76 1.23 17.35
CA GLU A 164 16.23 2.61 17.40
C GLU A 164 17.70 2.77 17.02
N THR A 165 18.56 1.87 17.49
CA THR A 165 20.01 1.94 17.26
C THR A 165 20.38 1.82 15.79
N ASN A 166 19.71 0.95 15.03
CA ASN A 166 19.98 0.80 13.60
C ASN A 166 19.41 1.98 12.81
N MET A 167 18.25 2.52 13.20
CA MET A 167 17.73 3.76 12.61
C MET A 167 18.69 4.93 12.84
N LYS A 168 19.23 5.15 14.05
CA LYS A 168 20.20 6.23 14.31
C LYS A 168 21.43 6.16 13.42
N LYS A 169 21.98 4.96 13.20
CA LYS A 169 23.13 4.74 12.31
C LYS A 169 22.86 5.17 10.86
N HIS A 170 21.59 5.21 10.44
CA HIS A 170 21.17 5.63 9.11
C HIS A 170 20.63 7.08 9.08
N GLY A 171 21.00 7.89 10.07
CA GLY A 171 20.79 9.34 10.07
C GLY A 171 19.43 9.80 10.57
N PHE A 172 18.67 8.94 11.26
CA PHE A 172 17.42 9.34 11.92
C PHE A 172 17.75 9.99 13.27
N THR A 173 17.19 11.19 13.53
CA THR A 173 17.34 11.92 14.81
C THR A 173 16.61 11.20 15.95
N LEU A 174 16.94 11.48 17.22
CA LEU A 174 16.38 10.80 18.41
C LEU A 174 14.84 10.62 18.38
N TYR A 175 14.06 11.68 18.09
CA TYR A 175 12.59 11.55 18.04
C TYR A 175 12.08 10.73 16.84
N ARG A 176 12.86 10.65 15.76
CA ARG A 176 12.56 9.84 14.56
C ARG A 176 13.08 8.42 14.68
N SER A 177 14.16 8.18 15.41
CA SER A 177 14.63 6.84 15.72
C SER A 177 13.75 6.16 16.77
N SER A 178 13.01 6.95 17.57
CA SER A 178 11.90 6.46 18.39
C SER A 178 10.65 6.10 17.57
N ILE A 179 10.68 6.05 16.23
CA ILE A 179 9.57 5.53 15.40
C ILE A 179 9.18 4.09 15.83
N GLY A 180 10.08 3.30 16.44
CA GLY A 180 9.73 2.04 17.10
C GLY A 180 8.85 2.23 18.35
N CYS A 181 9.22 3.14 19.25
CA CYS A 181 8.43 3.48 20.45
C CYS A 181 7.12 4.21 20.12
N VAL A 182 7.12 4.99 19.03
CA VAL A 182 5.93 5.58 18.42
C VAL A 182 5.15 4.49 17.69
N GLY A 183 5.78 3.45 17.16
CA GLY A 183 5.12 2.28 16.59
C GLY A 183 4.18 1.62 17.59
N ASP A 184 4.60 1.45 18.85
CA ASP A 184 3.72 0.95 19.91
C ASP A 184 2.62 1.95 20.32
N LYS A 185 2.93 3.25 20.45
CA LYS A 185 1.93 4.28 20.85
C LYS A 185 0.98 4.70 19.72
N VAL A 186 1.44 4.68 18.48
CA VAL A 186 0.68 4.84 17.23
C VAL A 186 -0.05 3.55 16.94
N LEU A 187 0.46 2.35 17.21
CA LEU A 187 -0.39 1.15 17.18
C LEU A 187 -1.48 1.23 18.23
N ILE A 188 -1.22 1.73 19.44
CA ILE A 188 -2.27 1.89 20.45
C ILE A 188 -3.33 2.89 19.97
N LYS A 189 -2.92 4.08 19.49
CA LYS A 189 -3.87 5.09 18.98
C LYS A 189 -4.50 4.78 17.62
N VAL A 190 -3.81 4.04 16.75
CA VAL A 190 -4.32 3.56 15.44
C VAL A 190 -5.22 2.35 15.66
N LYS A 191 -4.95 1.46 16.62
CA LYS A 191 -5.91 0.42 17.04
C LYS A 191 -7.16 1.04 17.66
N ASP A 192 -7.02 2.14 18.38
CA ASP A 192 -8.17 2.90 18.90
C ASP A 192 -8.96 3.58 17.76
N ALA A 193 -8.28 4.03 16.68
CA ALA A 193 -8.91 4.57 15.48
C ALA A 193 -9.55 3.49 14.59
N GLU A 194 -8.87 2.35 14.39
CA GLU A 194 -9.37 1.16 13.67
C GLU A 194 -10.59 0.57 14.39
N LYS A 195 -10.58 0.50 15.73
CA LYS A 195 -11.77 0.14 16.53
C LYS A 195 -12.92 1.13 16.44
N SER A 196 -12.67 2.40 16.13
CA SER A 196 -13.71 3.42 15.97
C SER A 196 -14.34 3.42 14.56
N GLU A 197 -13.65 2.84 13.57
CA GLU A 197 -14.22 2.53 12.25
C GLU A 197 -14.82 1.10 12.19
N GLU A 198 -14.50 0.25 13.16
CA GLU A 198 -14.98 -1.13 13.25
C GLU A 198 -16.15 -1.27 14.27
N TRP A 199 -17.35 -0.83 13.87
CA TRP A 199 -18.59 -1.34 14.46
C TRP A 199 -19.67 -1.60 13.39
N ALA A 200 -19.57 -2.77 12.76
CA ALA A 200 -20.71 -3.62 12.42
C ALA A 200 -20.25 -5.07 12.68
N GLY A 201 -20.75 -5.66 13.75
CA GLY A 201 -20.19 -6.88 14.36
C GLY A 201 -20.29 -8.17 13.53
N PRO A 202 -19.61 -9.25 13.99
CA PRO A 202 -19.36 -10.47 13.24
C PRO A 202 -20.43 -11.54 13.47
N ASN A 203 -21.67 -11.33 13.04
CA ASN A 203 -22.70 -12.38 13.06
C ASN A 203 -23.63 -12.40 11.84
N ASP A 204 -23.25 -11.76 10.73
CA ASP A 204 -23.99 -11.89 9.48
C ASP A 204 -23.00 -12.15 8.31
N PRO A 205 -22.92 -13.36 7.75
CA PRO A 205 -22.01 -13.67 6.65
C PRO A 205 -22.48 -13.11 5.29
N THR A 206 -23.42 -12.17 5.28
CA THR A 206 -24.17 -11.76 4.08
C THR A 206 -23.77 -10.44 3.39
N PRO A 207 -22.62 -9.75 3.61
CA PRO A 207 -22.23 -8.64 2.72
C PRO A 207 -21.32 -9.06 1.55
N LEU A 208 -20.36 -9.97 1.75
CA LEU A 208 -19.32 -10.25 0.73
C LEU A 208 -19.85 -11.04 -0.47
N LEU A 209 -20.74 -12.01 -0.27
CA LEU A 209 -21.42 -12.72 -1.37
C LEU A 209 -22.42 -11.84 -2.10
N THR A 210 -23.06 -10.90 -1.37
CA THR A 210 -23.98 -9.92 -1.95
C THR A 210 -23.24 -8.90 -2.81
N LEU A 211 -22.02 -8.50 -2.43
CA LEU A 211 -21.14 -7.61 -3.20
C LEU A 211 -20.65 -8.29 -4.49
N VAL A 212 -20.24 -9.56 -4.42
CA VAL A 212 -19.82 -10.35 -5.60
C VAL A 212 -20.97 -10.53 -6.61
N SER A 213 -22.22 -10.67 -6.14
CA SER A 213 -23.40 -10.77 -7.01
C SER A 213 -23.85 -9.42 -7.61
N LYS A 214 -23.71 -8.31 -6.87
CA LYS A 214 -24.05 -6.95 -7.34
C LYS A 214 -23.02 -6.37 -8.32
N LEU A 215 -21.77 -6.87 -8.29
CA LEU A 215 -20.67 -6.44 -9.16
C LEU A 215 -20.63 -7.14 -10.53
N GLY A 216 -21.57 -8.02 -10.86
CA GLY A 216 -21.68 -8.62 -12.20
C GLY A 216 -20.44 -9.40 -12.66
N LEU A 217 -19.71 -10.01 -11.73
CA LEU A 217 -18.46 -10.72 -12.01
C LEU A 217 -18.74 -12.05 -12.74
N ASN A 218 -18.54 -12.07 -14.05
CA ASN A 218 -18.48 -13.32 -14.84
C ASN A 218 -17.06 -13.90 -14.78
N VAL A 219 -16.91 -15.06 -14.15
CA VAL A 219 -15.66 -15.83 -14.14
C VAL A 219 -15.62 -16.70 -15.39
N HIS A 220 -14.98 -16.22 -16.46
CA HIS A 220 -14.64 -17.08 -17.59
C HIS A 220 -13.26 -17.71 -17.39
N HIS A 221 -13.26 -19.04 -17.26
CA HIS A 221 -12.05 -19.86 -17.30
C HIS A 221 -11.46 -19.90 -18.72
N ARG A 222 -10.43 -19.08 -18.99
CA ARG A 222 -9.29 -19.46 -19.85
C ARG A 222 -8.16 -18.42 -19.79
N LYS A 223 -6.94 -18.93 -19.59
CA LYS A 223 -5.58 -18.34 -19.72
C LYS A 223 -5.47 -16.80 -19.91
N GLN A 224 -4.70 -16.19 -19.00
CA GLN A 224 -4.39 -14.75 -18.83
C GLN A 224 -5.43 -13.99 -18.00
N GLU A 225 -5.08 -13.63 -16.77
CA GLU A 225 -5.99 -12.90 -15.88
C GLU A 225 -5.72 -11.39 -15.99
N GLN A 226 -6.61 -10.70 -16.71
CA GLN A 226 -6.86 -9.26 -16.58
C GLN A 226 -8.01 -9.06 -15.59
N PHE A 227 -7.88 -8.12 -14.66
CA PHE A 227 -8.95 -7.74 -13.74
C PHE A 227 -9.48 -6.37 -14.09
N SER A 228 -10.80 -6.23 -14.12
CA SER A 228 -11.50 -5.06 -14.63
C SER A 228 -12.62 -4.65 -13.65
N PHE A 229 -12.54 -3.42 -13.09
CA PHE A 229 -13.60 -2.78 -12.28
C PHE A 229 -14.56 -1.92 -13.11
N ILE A 230 -15.84 -2.25 -13.15
CA ILE A 230 -16.86 -1.45 -13.86
C ILE A 230 -17.30 -0.29 -12.96
N HIS A 231 -17.09 0.96 -13.40
CA HIS A 231 -17.85 2.11 -12.91
C HIS A 231 -19.14 2.24 -13.74
N GLN A 232 -20.30 2.17 -13.07
CA GLN A 232 -21.56 2.67 -13.59
C GLN A 232 -21.76 4.11 -13.15
#